data_AF-A0A1B2ABN2-F1
#
_entry.id   AF-A0A1B2ABN2-F1
#
_cell.length_a   1.000
_cell.length_b   1.000
_cell.length_c   1.000
_cell.angle_alpha   90.00
_cell.angle_beta   90.00
_cell.angle_gamma   90.00
#
_symmetry.space_group_name_H-M   'P 1'
#
loop_
_entity.id
_entity.type
_entity.pdbx_description
1 polymer ?
#
loop_
_entity_poly.entity_id
_entity_poly.type
_entity_poly.pdbx_seq_one_letter_code
_entity_poly.pdbx_strand_id
1 'polypeptide(L)' 'MSGLSFRTSRPDTWVQPRPHSDPSTRFRMHGPIRPMEEPGLLARIFGFR' A
#
# COMPACT_ATOMS: atom_id res chain seq x y z
N MET A 1 4.34 -26.09 28.75
CA MET A 1 4.08 -25.34 27.49
C MET A 1 3.38 -24.05 27.86
N SER A 2 4.05 -22.91 27.74
CA SER A 2 3.45 -21.60 28.05
C SER A 2 2.55 -21.16 26.89
N GLY A 3 1.26 -20.97 27.19
CA GLY A 3 0.26 -20.50 26.23
C GLY A 3 0.51 -19.04 25.88
N LEU A 4 1.03 -18.78 24.69
CA LEU A 4 1.10 -17.44 24.12
C LEU A 4 -0.33 -16.96 23.85
N SER A 5 -0.86 -16.11 24.74
CA SER A 5 -2.12 -15.40 24.49
C SER A 5 -1.79 -14.03 23.90
N PHE A 6 -2.19 -13.81 22.65
CA PHE A 6 -2.09 -12.51 22.02
C PHE A 6 -3.20 -11.61 22.60
N ARG A 7 -2.84 -10.75 23.56
CA ARG A 7 -3.80 -9.85 24.24
C ARG A 7 -4.20 -8.63 23.40
N THR A 8 -3.70 -8.51 22.17
CA THR A 8 -3.92 -7.32 21.36
C THR A 8 -3.97 -7.65 19.88
N SER A 9 -4.91 -7.03 19.16
CA SER A 9 -4.97 -6.99 17.70
C SER A 9 -4.00 -5.97 17.09
N ARG A 10 -3.14 -5.35 17.93
CA ARG A 10 -2.15 -4.41 17.44
C ARG A 10 -1.24 -5.13 16.44
N PRO A 11 -0.99 -4.53 15.27
CA PRO A 11 -0.12 -5.13 14.27
C PRO A 11 1.25 -5.39 14.88
N ASP A 12 1.81 -6.55 14.54
CA ASP A 12 3.14 -6.94 15.00
C ASP A 12 4.16 -5.83 14.66
N THR A 13 4.96 -5.44 15.65
CA THR A 13 5.91 -4.32 15.51
C THR A 13 7.09 -4.71 14.63
N TRP A 14 7.30 -6.01 14.41
CA TRP A 14 8.35 -6.55 13.56
C TRP A 14 8.07 -6.41 12.06
N VAL A 15 6.85 -6.06 11.67
CA VAL A 15 6.54 -5.77 10.26
C VAL A 15 7.06 -4.37 9.92
N GLN A 16 8.27 -4.33 9.37
CA GLN A 16 8.84 -3.15 8.73
C GLN A 16 8.93 -3.37 7.21
N PRO A 17 8.43 -2.43 6.38
CA PRO A 17 7.80 -1.16 6.75
C PRO A 17 6.38 -1.33 7.31
N ARG A 18 5.98 -0.45 8.23
CA ARG A 18 4.58 -0.41 8.67
C ARG A 18 3.70 -0.04 7.47
N PRO A 19 2.63 -0.81 7.18
CA PRO A 19 1.68 -0.41 6.14
C PRO A 19 1.08 0.95 6.51
N HIS A 20 0.99 1.84 5.53
CA HIS A 20 0.33 3.13 5.72
C HIS A 20 -1.15 2.88 6.05
N SER A 21 -1.55 3.14 7.29
CA SER A 21 -2.95 3.05 7.72
C SER A 21 -3.82 4.11 7.03
N ASP A 22 -3.23 5.25 6.68
CA ASP A 22 -3.92 6.38 6.10
C ASP A 22 -3.59 6.51 4.60
N PRO A 23 -4.61 6.62 3.72
CA PRO A 23 -4.43 6.83 2.29
C PRO A 23 -3.56 8.04 1.94
N SER A 24 -3.66 9.14 2.71
CA SER A 24 -2.89 10.37 2.40
C SER A 24 -1.40 10.16 2.62
N THR A 25 -1.04 9.47 3.70
CA THR A 25 0.36 9.11 4.00
C THR A 25 0.92 8.17 2.94
N ARG A 26 0.14 7.18 2.50
CA ARG A 26 0.50 6.29 1.40
C ARG A 26 0.73 7.05 0.09
N PHE A 27 -0.17 7.98 -0.24
CA PHE A 27 -0.09 8.78 -1.44
C PHE A 27 1.14 9.70 -1.44
N ARG A 28 1.48 10.32 -0.31
CA ARG A 28 2.68 11.16 -0.19
C ARG A 28 3.97 10.36 -0.42
N MET A 29 4.02 9.11 0.04
CA MET A 29 5.21 8.25 -0.06
C MET A 29 5.34 7.56 -1.42
N HIS A 30 4.23 7.06 -1.99
CA HIS A 30 4.25 6.20 -3.18
C HIS A 30 3.59 6.83 -4.42
N GLY A 31 2.94 7.98 -4.27
CA GLY A 31 2.19 8.62 -5.34
C GLY A 31 0.86 7.92 -5.67
N PRO A 32 0.30 8.21 -6.86
CA PRO A 32 -0.95 7.61 -7.31
C PRO A 32 -0.79 6.12 -7.64
N ILE A 33 -1.87 5.36 -7.44
CA ILE A 33 -1.95 3.97 -7.91
C ILE A 33 -1.90 3.97 -9.44
N ARG A 34 -0.99 3.16 -10.00
CA ARG A 34 -0.88 2.95 -11.44
C ARG A 34 -1.75 1.76 -11.87
N PRO A 35 -2.32 1.79 -13.08
CA PRO A 35 -2.98 0.64 -13.64
C PRO A 35 -1.99 -0.54 -13.77
N MET A 36 -2.52 -1.75 -13.72
CA MET A 36 -1.72 -2.97 -13.87
C MET A 36 -1.22 -3.14 -15.31
N GLU A 37 -2.02 -2.71 -16.28
CA GLU A 37 -1.66 -2.68 -17.69
C GLU A 37 -0.96 -1.35 -18.02
N GLU A 38 0.18 -1.43 -18.70
CA GLU A 38 0.88 -0.23 -19.13
C GLU A 38 0.11 0.46 -20.26
N PRO A 39 -0.26 1.74 -20.12
CA PRO A 39 -0.90 2.46 -21.20
C PRO A 39 0.08 2.55 -22.37
N GLY A 40 -0.36 2.07 -23.53
CA GLY A 40 0.39 2.20 -24.78
C GLY A 40 0.67 3.66 -25.12
N LEU A 41 1.57 3.89 -26.09
CA LEU A 41 2.00 5.23 -26.53
C LEU A 41 0.82 6.17 -26.82
N LEU A 42 -0.22 5.66 -27.49
CA LEU A 42 -1.42 6.43 -27.80
C LEU A 42 -2.25 6.77 -26.56
N ALA A 43 -2.44 5.82 -25.63
CA ALA A 43 -3.19 6.06 -24.39
C ALA A 43 -2.50 7.11 -23.50
N ARG A 44 -1.17 7.16 -23.51
CA ARG A 44 -0.38 8.17 -22.79
C ARG A 44 -0.51 9.57 -23.38
N ILE A 45 -0.61 9.68 -24.71
CA ILE A 45 -0.71 10.98 -25.41
C ILE A 45 -2.13 11.53 -25.32
N PHE A 46 -3.14 10.68 -25.48
CA PHE A 46 -4.55 11.10 -25.52
C PHE A 46 -5.23 11.10 -24.14
N GLY A 47 -4.52 10.70 -23.08
CA GLY A 47 -5.04 10.78 -21.71
C GLY A 47 -6.23 9.85 -21.43
N PHE A 48 -6.42 8.80 -22.24
CA PHE A 48 -7.43 7.78 -21.97
C PHE A 48 -6.96 6.96 -20.78
N ARG A 49 -7.57 7.21 -19.62
CA ARG A 49 -7.31 6.54 -18.35
C ARG A 49 -8.52 5.74 -17.92
#